data_AF-A0A7C6C9Q5-F1
#
_entry.id   AF-A0A7C6C9Q5-F1
#
_cell.length_a   1.000
_cell.length_b   1.000
_cell.length_c   1.000
_cell.angle_alpha   90.00
_cell.angle_beta   90.00
_cell.angle_gamma   90.00
#
_symmetry.space_group_name_H-M   'P 1'
#
loop_
_entity.id
_entity.type
_entity.pdbx_description
1 polymer ?
#
loop_
_entity_poly.entity_id
_entity_poly.type
_entity_poly.pdbx_seq_one_letter_code
_entity_poly.pdbx_strand_id
1 'polypeptide(L)'
;MKVEYVNDYNFYLYLNKDYLIGLDLDNKESIENYFKAMFLKLKKNHHMDIYGYYNIKVYANKNYGLIVDVFKLGNDYFKMPNNKVDMKIAIDKDNVFIYELDDFFFTKKYEENIKNVYYKNQKYYIELNKNVDETFYLYLMEHSNIIFDDDAYEIITTSFKL
;
A
#
# COMPACT_ATOMS: atom_id res chain seq x y z
N MET A 1 0.44 0.13 -10.61
CA MET A 1 0.60 1.07 -9.47
C MET A 1 -0.65 1.93 -9.40
N LYS A 2 -1.22 2.07 -8.20
CA LYS A 2 -2.32 2.99 -7.89
C LYS A 2 -1.81 4.04 -6.90
N VAL A 3 -2.27 5.29 -7.06
CA VAL A 3 -1.98 6.40 -6.15
C VAL A 3 -3.30 6.87 -5.57
N GLU A 4 -3.39 6.93 -4.25
CA GLU A 4 -4.57 7.43 -3.55
C GLU A 4 -4.21 8.64 -2.70
N TYR A 5 -4.79 9.80 -3.02
CA TYR A 5 -4.47 11.05 -2.36
C TYR A 5 -5.35 11.23 -1.12
N VAL A 6 -4.71 11.43 0.03
CA VAL A 6 -5.37 11.90 1.25
C VAL A 6 -5.49 13.42 1.20
N ASN A 7 -4.43 14.09 0.73
CA ASN A 7 -4.39 15.51 0.40
C ASN A 7 -3.20 15.80 -0.55
N ASP A 8 -2.88 17.07 -0.76
CA ASP A 8 -1.80 17.50 -1.66
C ASP A 8 -0.40 16.96 -1.32
N TYR A 9 -0.19 16.53 -0.07
CA TYR A 9 1.11 16.12 0.44
C TYR A 9 1.13 14.71 1.05
N ASN A 10 -0.03 14.17 1.39
CA ASN A 10 -0.17 12.85 1.99
C ASN A 10 -0.92 11.93 1.03
N PHE A 11 -0.36 10.76 0.78
CA PHE A 11 -0.92 9.82 -0.18
C PHE A 11 -0.43 8.41 0.07
N TYR A 12 -1.18 7.44 -0.42
CA TYR A 12 -0.82 6.05 -0.48
C TYR A 12 -0.36 5.67 -1.89
N LEU A 13 0.70 4.87 -1.97
CA LEU A 13 1.06 4.15 -3.21
C LEU A 13 0.80 2.67 -3.00
N TYR A 14 0.01 2.08 -3.90
CA TYR A 14 -0.20 0.65 -3.98
C TYR A 14 0.61 0.10 -5.16
N LEU A 15 1.62 -0.70 -4.85
CA LEU A 15 2.56 -1.26 -5.79
C LEU A 15 2.35 -2.78 -5.82
N ASN A 16 2.13 -3.36 -7.00
CA ASN A 16 1.97 -4.80 -7.13
C ASN A 16 3.32 -5.52 -6.91
N LYS A 17 3.29 -6.86 -6.87
CA LYS A 17 4.48 -7.70 -6.66
C LYS A 17 5.63 -7.45 -7.65
N ASP A 18 5.37 -6.93 -8.84
CA ASP A 18 6.41 -6.65 -9.84
C ASP A 18 7.35 -5.53 -9.38
N TYR A 19 6.87 -4.62 -8.52
CA TYR A 19 7.69 -3.57 -7.92
C TYR A 19 8.66 -4.10 -6.85
N LEU A 20 8.50 -5.35 -6.40
CA LEU A 20 9.46 -6.01 -5.52
C LEU A 20 10.67 -6.58 -6.28
N ILE A 21 10.58 -6.72 -7.61
CA ILE A 21 11.66 -7.32 -8.40
C ILE A 21 12.91 -6.45 -8.31
N GLY A 22 13.98 -7.02 -7.74
CA GLY A 22 15.24 -6.32 -7.54
C GLY A 22 15.25 -5.32 -6.36
N LEU A 23 14.17 -5.23 -5.59
CA LEU A 23 14.15 -4.46 -4.35
C LEU A 23 14.63 -5.32 -3.18
N ASP A 24 15.79 -4.98 -2.65
CA ASP A 24 16.31 -5.57 -1.42
C ASP A 24 15.73 -4.82 -0.20
N LEU A 25 14.73 -5.43 0.44
CA LEU A 25 14.08 -4.89 1.63
C LEU A 25 14.95 -4.97 2.90
N ASP A 26 16.11 -5.63 2.88
CA ASP A 26 17.08 -5.66 3.98
C ASP A 26 18.16 -4.57 3.83
N ASN A 27 18.29 -3.97 2.64
CA ASN A 27 19.27 -2.94 2.36
C ASN A 27 18.66 -1.53 2.37
N LYS A 28 18.86 -0.82 3.48
CA LYS A 28 18.37 0.55 3.69
C LYS A 28 18.74 1.52 2.56
N GLU A 29 19.97 1.46 2.05
CA GLU A 29 20.42 2.34 0.96
C GLU A 29 19.70 2.02 -0.36
N SER A 30 19.51 0.73 -0.66
CA SER A 30 18.75 0.27 -1.82
C SER A 30 17.31 0.80 -1.80
N ILE A 31 16.64 0.66 -0.65
CA ILE A 31 15.28 1.16 -0.41
C ILE A 31 15.22 2.68 -0.59
N GLU A 32 16.12 3.43 0.05
CA GLU A 32 16.13 4.89 -0.05
C GLU A 32 16.32 5.34 -1.50
N ASN A 33 17.25 4.73 -2.23
CA ASN A 33 17.50 5.08 -3.63
C ASN A 33 16.31 4.71 -4.53
N TYR A 34 15.68 3.56 -4.30
CA TYR A 34 14.50 3.11 -5.02
C TYR A 34 13.34 4.09 -4.86
N PHE A 35 13.01 4.45 -3.62
CA PHE A 35 11.94 5.38 -3.32
C PHE A 35 12.27 6.81 -3.78
N LYS A 36 13.52 7.30 -3.61
CA LYS A 36 13.98 8.57 -4.21
C LYS A 36 13.70 8.62 -5.70
N ALA A 37 14.09 7.58 -6.44
CA ALA A 37 13.85 7.51 -7.88
C ALA A 37 12.35 7.48 -8.22
N MET A 38 11.54 6.77 -7.43
CA MET A 38 10.10 6.71 -7.62
C MET A 38 9.41 8.05 -7.40
N PHE A 39 9.71 8.75 -6.29
CA PHE A 39 9.12 10.06 -6.00
C PHE A 39 9.53 11.12 -7.03
N LEU A 40 10.76 11.06 -7.55
CA LEU A 40 11.18 11.93 -8.66
C LEU A 40 10.36 11.68 -9.93
N LYS A 41 10.05 10.41 -10.25
CA LYS A 41 9.16 10.08 -11.38
C LYS A 41 7.73 10.56 -11.12
N LEU A 42 7.23 10.39 -9.90
CA LEU A 42 5.89 10.85 -9.50
C LEU A 42 5.76 12.37 -9.61
N LYS A 43 6.74 13.12 -9.12
CA LYS A 43 6.83 14.58 -9.27
C LYS A 43 6.76 15.02 -10.74
N LYS A 44 7.49 14.33 -11.62
CA LYS A 44 7.52 14.63 -13.06
C LYS A 44 6.17 14.33 -13.74
N ASN A 45 5.53 13.22 -13.39
CA ASN A 45 4.38 12.70 -14.12
C ASN A 45 3.02 13.18 -13.58
N HIS A 46 2.94 13.55 -12.30
CA HIS A 46 1.68 13.90 -11.63
C HIS A 46 1.62 15.35 -11.17
N HIS A 47 2.57 16.20 -11.58
CA HIS A 47 2.67 17.60 -11.15
C HIS A 47 2.63 17.79 -9.62
N MET A 48 3.08 16.78 -8.87
CA MET A 48 3.14 16.85 -7.41
C MET A 48 4.34 17.69 -6.97
N ASP A 49 4.09 18.74 -6.18
CA ASP A 49 5.13 19.52 -5.53
C ASP A 49 5.67 18.79 -4.29
N ILE A 50 6.49 17.77 -4.53
CA ILE A 50 7.19 17.03 -3.47
C ILE A 50 8.43 17.83 -3.06
N TYR A 51 8.43 18.36 -1.84
CA TYR A 51 9.53 19.08 -1.18
C TYR A 51 9.41 18.99 0.35
N GLY A 52 10.54 19.12 1.05
CA GLY A 52 10.61 19.08 2.51
C GLY A 52 10.83 17.67 3.05
N TYR A 53 10.41 17.46 4.31
CA TYR A 53 10.66 16.25 5.06
C TYR A 53 9.43 15.32 5.01
N TYR A 54 9.64 14.11 4.52
CA TYR A 54 8.63 13.07 4.47
C TYR A 54 9.01 11.92 5.40
N ASN A 55 8.02 11.43 6.13
CA ASN A 55 8.09 10.10 6.69
C ASN A 55 7.35 9.14 5.75
N ILE A 56 7.94 7.98 5.58
CA ILE A 56 7.42 6.94 4.70
C ILE A 56 7.37 5.66 5.51
N LYS A 57 6.18 5.06 5.59
CA LYS A 57 6.02 3.69 6.07
C LYS A 57 5.75 2.79 4.88
N VAL A 58 6.50 1.71 4.79
CA VAL A 58 6.37 0.72 3.73
C VAL A 58 5.89 -0.58 4.36
N TYR A 59 4.70 -0.99 4.02
CA TYR A 59 4.16 -2.29 4.38
C TYR A 59 4.42 -3.24 3.23
N ALA A 60 5.15 -4.32 3.48
CA ALA A 60 5.58 -5.24 2.44
C ALA A 60 4.93 -6.62 2.61
N ASN A 61 4.37 -7.12 1.51
CA ASN A 61 3.91 -8.50 1.40
C ASN A 61 4.49 -9.12 0.13
N LYS A 62 5.35 -10.13 0.28
CA LYS A 62 6.06 -10.75 -0.86
C LYS A 62 5.16 -11.34 -1.95
N ASN A 63 3.90 -11.65 -1.64
CA ASN A 63 2.98 -12.24 -2.62
C ASN A 63 2.19 -11.16 -3.39
N TYR A 64 1.98 -9.98 -2.77
CA TYR A 64 1.04 -8.98 -3.28
C TYR A 64 1.74 -7.70 -3.70
N GLY A 65 2.80 -7.30 -2.99
CA GLY A 65 3.58 -6.09 -3.29
C GLY A 65 3.79 -5.21 -2.07
N LEU A 66 3.69 -3.89 -2.26
CA LEU A 66 3.97 -2.88 -1.26
C LEU A 66 2.80 -1.90 -1.13
N ILE A 67 2.55 -1.47 0.10
CA ILE A 67 1.75 -0.29 0.41
C ILE A 67 2.68 0.74 1.01
N VAL A 68 2.72 1.93 0.41
CA VAL A 68 3.62 3.01 0.82
C VAL A 68 2.76 4.15 1.33
N ASP A 69 2.75 4.33 2.65
CA ASP A 69 2.12 5.46 3.33
C ASP A 69 3.12 6.61 3.39
N VAL A 70 2.81 7.69 2.67
CA VAL A 70 3.66 8.87 2.53
C VAL A 70 2.99 10.03 3.24
N PHE A 71 3.64 10.54 4.28
CA PHE A 71 3.14 11.68 5.03
C PHE A 71 4.21 12.74 5.24
N LYS A 72 3.84 13.99 4.97
CA LYS A 72 4.72 15.15 5.15
C LYS A 72 4.77 15.55 6.61
N LEU A 73 5.97 15.75 7.15
CA LEU A 73 6.15 16.22 8.52
C LEU A 73 6.04 17.75 8.57
N GLY A 74 4.86 18.23 8.99
CA GLY A 74 4.62 19.60 9.45
C GLY A 74 4.21 20.63 8.37
N ASN A 75 3.63 21.74 8.83
CA ASN A 75 3.36 22.92 8.01
C ASN A 75 4.69 23.57 7.57
N ASP A 76 4.66 24.17 6.38
CA ASP A 76 5.77 24.72 5.56
C ASP A 76 6.73 25.74 6.20
N TYR A 77 7.07 25.64 7.48
CA TYR A 77 7.97 26.56 8.16
C TYR A 77 9.43 26.45 7.68
N PHE A 78 9.78 25.36 6.99
CA PHE A 78 11.06 25.23 6.32
C PHE A 78 10.81 24.82 4.87
N LYS A 79 10.54 25.82 3.99
CA LYS A 79 10.88 25.66 2.58
C LYS A 79 12.37 25.38 2.53
N MET A 80 12.74 24.09 2.47
CA MET A 80 14.13 23.72 2.31
C MET A 80 14.66 24.46 1.08
N PRO A 81 15.81 25.15 1.18
CA PRO A 81 16.39 25.80 0.03
C PRO A 81 16.56 24.77 -1.10
N ASN A 82 16.09 25.14 -2.30
CA ASN A 82 16.17 24.38 -3.55
C ASN A 82 15.21 23.17 -3.70
N ASN A 83 14.02 23.18 -3.11
CA ASN A 83 13.03 22.09 -3.28
C ASN A 83 13.60 20.70 -2.95
N LYS A 84 14.51 20.62 -1.98
CA LYS A 84 15.09 19.36 -1.53
C LYS A 84 14.01 18.50 -0.87
N VAL A 85 14.13 17.19 -1.07
CA VAL A 85 13.29 16.17 -0.45
C VAL A 85 14.20 15.35 0.46
N ASP A 86 13.84 15.26 1.73
CA ASP A 86 14.46 14.36 2.69
C ASP A 86 13.42 13.36 3.18
N MET A 87 13.82 12.11 3.34
CA MET A 87 12.91 11.00 3.58
C MET A 87 13.42 10.11 4.70
N LYS A 88 12.55 9.88 5.68
CA LYS A 88 12.74 8.85 6.70
C LYS A 88 11.83 7.67 6.37
N ILE A 89 12.45 6.54 6.04
CA ILE A 89 11.72 5.33 5.64
C ILE A 89 11.75 4.30 6.77
N ALA A 90 10.58 3.78 7.14
CA ALA A 90 10.40 2.61 7.99
C ALA A 90 9.71 1.51 7.17
N ILE A 91 10.10 0.25 7.40
CA ILE A 91 9.58 -0.89 6.64
C ILE A 91 9.06 -1.92 7.62
N ASP A 92 7.84 -2.35 7.39
CA ASP A 92 7.24 -3.50 8.02
C ASP A 92 7.13 -4.64 7.01
N LYS A 93 7.69 -5.79 7.37
CA LYS A 93 7.81 -6.97 6.49
C LYS A 93 6.75 -8.00 6.85
N ASP A 94 6.31 -8.73 5.83
CA ASP A 94 5.30 -9.79 5.96
C ASP A 94 3.96 -9.28 6.55
N ASN A 95 3.62 -8.03 6.26
CA ASN A 95 2.36 -7.42 6.65
C ASN A 95 1.18 -8.09 5.91
N VAL A 96 0.02 -8.15 6.54
CA VAL A 96 -1.18 -8.78 5.96
C VAL A 96 -2.06 -7.72 5.34
N PHE A 97 -2.40 -7.92 4.07
CA PHE A 97 -3.36 -7.07 3.35
C PHE A 97 -4.66 -7.83 3.18
N ILE A 98 -5.76 -7.17 3.53
CA ILE A 98 -7.11 -7.66 3.26
C ILE A 98 -7.88 -6.62 2.43
N TYR A 99 -8.87 -7.09 1.69
CA TYR A 99 -9.57 -6.27 0.70
C TYR A 99 -11.05 -6.24 1.05
N GLU A 100 -11.60 -5.04 1.23
CA GLU A 100 -13.03 -4.84 1.48
C GLU A 100 -13.82 -5.11 0.19
N LEU A 101 -14.92 -5.84 0.32
CA LEU A 101 -15.85 -6.15 -0.76
C LEU A 101 -17.29 -5.79 -0.35
N ASP A 102 -18.02 -5.25 -1.31
CA ASP A 102 -19.46 -4.96 -1.16
C ASP A 102 -20.34 -6.19 -1.37
N ASP A 103 -19.89 -7.15 -2.21
CA ASP A 103 -20.69 -8.32 -2.62
C ASP A 103 -20.04 -9.65 -2.22
N PHE A 104 -20.71 -10.42 -1.36
CA PHE A 104 -20.28 -11.76 -0.97
C PHE A 104 -20.22 -12.75 -2.14
N PHE A 105 -21.10 -12.64 -3.13
CA PHE A 105 -21.12 -13.56 -4.26
C PHE A 105 -19.83 -13.48 -5.10
N PHE A 106 -19.16 -12.32 -5.06
CA PHE A 106 -17.83 -12.15 -5.65
C PHE A 106 -16.81 -13.15 -5.06
N THR A 107 -16.92 -13.48 -3.77
CA THR A 107 -16.02 -14.44 -3.11
C THR A 107 -16.19 -15.86 -3.65
N LYS A 108 -17.39 -16.24 -4.08
CA LYS A 108 -17.66 -17.57 -4.65
C LYS A 108 -17.11 -17.71 -6.06
N LYS A 109 -17.12 -16.62 -6.84
CA LYS A 109 -16.56 -16.62 -8.20
C LYS A 109 -15.04 -16.80 -8.21
N TYR A 110 -14.34 -16.33 -7.18
CA TYR A 110 -12.87 -16.31 -7.10
C TYR A 110 -12.33 -17.10 -5.91
N GLU A 111 -13.04 -18.16 -5.49
CA GLU A 111 -12.71 -18.92 -4.28
C GLU A 111 -11.26 -19.44 -4.25
N GLU A 112 -10.71 -19.84 -5.40
CA GLU A 112 -9.33 -20.32 -5.51
C GLU A 112 -8.27 -19.24 -5.16
N ASN A 113 -8.63 -17.96 -5.32
CA ASN A 113 -7.76 -16.82 -5.02
C ASN A 113 -7.87 -16.36 -3.56
N ILE A 114 -8.89 -16.83 -2.84
CA ILE A 114 -9.26 -16.35 -1.52
C ILE A 114 -8.88 -17.40 -0.48
N LYS A 115 -8.12 -16.99 0.52
CA LYS A 115 -7.72 -17.82 1.65
C LYS A 115 -8.78 -17.84 2.74
N ASN A 116 -9.28 -16.66 3.09
CA ASN A 116 -10.27 -16.47 4.16
C ASN A 116 -11.24 -15.35 3.78
N VAL A 117 -12.48 -15.47 4.23
CA VAL A 117 -13.49 -14.41 4.17
C VAL A 117 -13.89 -14.03 5.59
N TYR A 118 -13.91 -12.73 5.89
CA TYR A 118 -14.31 -12.17 7.17
C TYR A 118 -15.54 -11.29 7.01
N TYR A 119 -16.39 -11.26 8.02
CA TYR A 119 -17.56 -10.41 8.08
C TYR A 119 -17.59 -9.60 9.37
N LYS A 120 -17.65 -8.27 9.22
CA LYS A 120 -17.73 -7.31 10.32
C LYS A 120 -18.43 -6.04 9.85
N ASN A 121 -19.30 -5.48 10.71
CA ASN A 121 -20.00 -4.22 10.44
C ASN A 121 -20.71 -4.16 9.07
N GLN A 122 -21.39 -5.25 8.68
CA GLN A 122 -22.09 -5.38 7.39
C GLN A 122 -21.20 -5.29 6.14
N LYS A 123 -19.88 -5.50 6.31
CA LYS A 123 -18.90 -5.53 5.23
C LYS A 123 -18.20 -6.88 5.16
N TYR A 124 -17.79 -7.25 3.95
CA TYR A 124 -16.98 -8.43 3.71
C TYR A 124 -15.52 -8.03 3.50
N TYR A 125 -14.61 -8.85 4.02
CA TYR A 125 -13.18 -8.67 3.83
C TYR A 125 -12.57 -9.98 3.38
N ILE A 126 -11.64 -9.94 2.44
CA ILE A 126 -10.95 -11.14 1.95
C ILE A 126 -9.46 -11.08 2.23
N GLU A 127 -8.92 -12.18 2.74
CA GLU A 127 -7.48 -12.44 2.72
C GLU A 127 -7.18 -13.32 1.51
N LEU A 128 -6.17 -12.94 0.73
CA LEU A 128 -5.80 -13.65 -0.48
C LEU A 128 -4.92 -14.88 -0.22
N ASN A 129 -4.93 -15.83 -1.16
CA ASN A 129 -3.98 -16.93 -1.22
C ASN A 129 -2.61 -16.45 -1.75
N LYS A 130 -1.54 -17.25 -1.57
CA LYS A 130 -0.20 -16.87 -2.06
C LYS A 130 -0.13 -16.70 -3.58
N ASN A 131 -0.89 -17.52 -4.30
CA ASN A 131 -0.97 -17.48 -5.76
C ASN A 131 -2.32 -16.91 -6.14
N VAL A 132 -2.30 -15.66 -6.61
CA VAL A 132 -3.50 -14.94 -7.03
C VAL A 132 -3.38 -14.63 -8.51
N ASP A 133 -4.47 -14.87 -9.23
CA ASP A 133 -4.64 -14.47 -10.62
C ASP A 133 -4.42 -12.96 -10.76
N GLU A 134 -3.62 -12.57 -11.75
CA GLU A 134 -3.24 -11.17 -11.95
C GLU A 134 -4.45 -10.29 -12.28
N THR A 135 -5.40 -10.79 -13.07
CA THR A 135 -6.60 -10.03 -13.43
C THR A 135 -7.46 -9.76 -12.20
N PHE A 136 -7.63 -10.77 -11.35
CA PHE A 136 -8.34 -10.62 -10.08
C PHE A 136 -7.62 -9.64 -9.13
N TYR A 137 -6.29 -9.74 -9.02
CA TYR A 137 -5.52 -8.83 -8.17
C TYR A 137 -5.64 -7.37 -8.65
N LEU A 138 -5.50 -7.12 -9.95
CA LEU A 138 -5.64 -5.78 -10.53
C LEU A 138 -7.06 -5.23 -10.31
N TYR A 139 -8.09 -6.08 -10.44
CA TYR A 139 -9.46 -5.68 -10.11
C TYR A 139 -9.59 -5.22 -8.67
N LEU A 140 -9.03 -5.97 -7.70
CA LEU A 140 -9.06 -5.57 -6.30
C LEU A 140 -8.34 -4.24 -6.07
N MET A 141 -7.17 -4.04 -6.68
CA MET A 141 -6.44 -2.76 -6.55
C MET A 141 -7.30 -1.55 -6.93
N GLU A 142 -8.11 -1.67 -7.98
CA GLU A 142 -8.95 -0.58 -8.49
C GLU A 142 -10.28 -0.45 -7.74
N HIS A 143 -10.91 -1.56 -7.36
CA HIS A 143 -12.30 -1.59 -6.91
C HIS A 143 -12.52 -1.93 -5.44
N SER A 144 -11.46 -2.20 -4.69
CA SER A 144 -11.56 -2.46 -3.24
C SER A 144 -10.86 -1.39 -2.42
N ASN A 145 -11.33 -1.26 -1.18
CA ASN A 145 -10.55 -0.60 -0.15
C ASN A 145 -9.55 -1.61 0.43
N ILE A 146 -8.26 -1.26 0.38
CA ILE A 146 -7.18 -2.13 0.84
C ILE A 146 -6.89 -1.79 2.31
N ILE A 147 -7.12 -2.75 3.20
CA ILE A 147 -6.86 -2.62 4.62
C ILE A 147 -5.55 -3.34 4.97
N PHE A 148 -4.72 -2.70 5.78
CA PHE A 148 -3.37 -3.16 6.14
C PHE A 148 -3.02 -2.72 7.56
N ASP A 149 -1.86 -3.15 8.07
CA ASP A 149 -1.37 -2.79 9.41
C ASP A 149 -2.36 -3.16 10.53
N ASP A 150 -2.40 -2.38 11.61
CA ASP A 150 -3.27 -2.58 12.79
C ASP A 150 -4.75 -2.82 12.41
N ASP A 151 -5.28 -2.10 11.42
CA ASP A 151 -6.67 -2.24 10.99
C ASP A 151 -6.95 -3.62 10.41
N ALA A 152 -6.00 -4.18 9.63
CA ALA A 152 -6.13 -5.52 9.11
C ALA A 152 -6.07 -6.57 10.23
N TYR A 153 -5.15 -6.40 11.18
CA TYR A 153 -5.05 -7.28 12.35
C TYR A 153 -6.32 -7.23 13.20
N GLU A 154 -6.90 -6.06 13.43
CA GLU A 154 -8.16 -5.92 14.16
C GLU A 154 -9.28 -6.68 13.46
N ILE A 155 -9.45 -6.50 12.14
CA ILE A 155 -10.49 -7.20 11.38
C ILE A 155 -10.26 -8.72 11.45
N ILE A 156 -9.05 -9.21 11.22
CA ILE A 156 -8.75 -10.65 11.23
C ILE A 156 -9.05 -11.28 12.60
N THR A 157 -8.78 -10.56 13.70
CA THR A 157 -8.92 -11.09 15.06
C THR A 157 -10.31 -10.96 15.65
N THR A 158 -11.09 -9.96 15.23
CA THR A 158 -12.38 -9.62 15.85
C THR A 158 -13.61 -9.95 14.99
N SER A 159 -13.42 -10.26 13.70
CA SER A 159 -14.53 -10.53 12.77
C SER A 159 -15.02 -11.97 12.84
N PHE A 160 -16.25 -12.20 12.36
CA PHE A 160 -16.73 -13.54 12.09
C PHE A 160 -16.06 -14.09 10.83
N LYS A 161 -15.45 -15.27 10.93
CA LYS A 161 -14.82 -15.95 9.79
C LYS A 161 -15.84 -16.87 9.11
N LEU A 162 -16.09 -16.63 7.82
CA LEU A 162 -17.05 -17.37 6.99
C LEU A 162 -16.42 -18.61 6.35
#